data_AF-A0ABC8V2D9-F1
#
_entry.id   AF-A0ABC8V2D9-F1
#
_cell.length_a   1.000
_cell.length_b   1.000
_cell.length_c   1.000
_cell.angle_alpha   90.00
_cell.angle_beta   90.00
_cell.angle_gamma   90.00
#
_symmetry.space_group_name_H-M   'P 1'
#
loop_
_entity.id
_entity.type
_entity.pdbx_description
1 polymer ?
#
loop_
_entity_poly.entity_id
_entity_poly.type
_entity_poly.pdbx_seq_one_letter_code
_entity_poly.pdbx_strand_id
1 'polypeptide(L)' 'ICGAIAVIIFGAYGDARFWMPNWEHNNMGWSYWFAVIGSVSSFIGGICFLVEARKHSIKHKKFRQASSDYNMDERRTYS' A
#
# COMPACT_ATOMS: atom_id res chain seq x y z
N ILE A 1 0.72 -5.25 6.18
CA ILE A 1 0.85 -4.57 7.50
C ILE A 1 1.26 -5.57 8.58
N CYS A 2 0.49 -6.63 8.82
CA CYS A 2 0.80 -7.66 9.83
C CYS A 2 2.21 -8.28 9.64
N GLY A 3 2.57 -8.64 8.39
CA GLY A 3 3.91 -9.16 8.07
C GLY A 3 5.04 -8.16 8.31
N ALA A 4 4.81 -6.87 8.03
CA ALA A 4 5.81 -5.82 8.29
C ALA A 4 6.05 -5.64 9.79
N ILE A 5 4.99 -5.68 10.60
CA ILE A 5 5.08 -5.62 12.08
C ILE A 5 5.86 -6.82 12.59
N ALA A 6 5.57 -8.03 12.09
CA ALA A 6 6.29 -9.25 12.46
C ALA A 6 7.79 -9.17 12.13
N VAL A 7 8.14 -8.70 10.94
CA VAL A 7 9.54 -8.49 10.53
C VAL A 7 10.25 -7.46 11.43
N ILE A 8 9.58 -6.36 11.79
CA ILE A 8 10.16 -5.32 12.65
C ILE A 8 10.42 -5.86 14.06
N ILE A 9 9.44 -6.54 14.65
CA ILE A 9 9.58 -7.12 16.00
C ILE A 9 10.69 -8.17 15.99
N PHE A 10 10.72 -9.05 14.98
CA PHE A 10 11.75 -10.09 14.87
C PHE A 10 13.14 -9.53 14.58
N GLY A 11 13.26 -8.46 13.79
CA GLY A 11 14.52 -7.78 13.57
C GLY A 11 15.04 -7.04 14.80
N ALA A 12 14.15 -6.41 15.58
CA ALA A 12 14.53 -5.64 16.76
C ALA A 12 14.85 -6.50 17.99
N TYR A 13 14.10 -7.60 18.19
CA TYR A 13 14.24 -8.47 19.36
C TYR A 13 14.92 -9.80 19.07
N GLY A 14 15.27 -10.11 17.81
CA GLY A 14 15.86 -11.39 17.41
C GLY A 14 17.15 -11.77 18.15
N ASP A 15 17.86 -10.79 18.69
CA ASP A 15 19.10 -10.95 19.48
C ASP A 15 18.89 -10.72 20.99
N ALA A 16 17.66 -10.44 21.42
CA ALA A 16 17.37 -10.14 22.82
C ALA A 16 17.30 -11.41 23.67
N ARG A 17 18.21 -11.49 24.66
CA ARG A 17 18.30 -12.56 25.69
C ARG A 17 16.98 -12.92 26.36
N PHE A 18 16.09 -11.95 26.50
CA PHE A 18 14.82 -12.07 27.23
C PHE A 18 13.64 -12.48 26.34
N TRP A 19 13.82 -12.44 25.01
CA TRP A 19 12.72 -12.66 24.06
C TRP A 19 12.72 -14.07 23.47
N MET A 20 13.89 -14.70 23.30
CA MET A 20 14.00 -16.02 22.70
C MET A 20 15.05 -16.91 23.40
N PRO A 21 14.70 -18.17 23.77
CA PRO A 21 15.68 -19.12 24.29
C PRO A 21 16.69 -19.51 23.20
N ASN A 22 17.98 -19.66 23.56
CA ASN A 22 19.09 -19.91 22.62
C ASN A 22 19.29 -18.83 21.53
N TRP A 23 19.04 -17.56 21.87
CA TRP A 23 19.25 -16.38 21.02
C TRP A 23 20.65 -16.33 20.35
N GLU A 24 21.71 -16.81 21.01
CA GLU A 24 23.08 -16.83 20.48
C GLU A 24 23.24 -17.62 19.17
N HIS A 25 22.34 -18.57 18.91
CA HIS A 25 22.36 -19.40 17.69
C HIS A 25 21.31 -18.96 16.66
N ASN A 26 20.63 -17.83 16.88
CA ASN A 26 19.54 -17.36 16.02
C ASN A 26 20.07 -16.62 14.78
N ASN A 27 20.52 -17.39 13.79
CA ASN A 27 20.92 -16.83 12.51
C ASN A 27 19.70 -16.53 11.63
N MET A 28 19.56 -15.28 11.19
CA MET A 28 18.48 -14.86 10.30
C MET A 28 18.59 -15.56 8.95
N GLY A 29 17.75 -16.58 8.74
CA GLY A 29 17.70 -17.36 7.51
C GLY A 29 17.07 -16.61 6.33
N TRP A 30 17.13 -17.23 5.16
CA TRP A 30 16.59 -16.67 3.91
C TRP A 30 15.11 -16.32 3.97
N SER A 31 14.30 -17.08 4.71
CA SER A 31 12.87 -16.82 4.89
C SER A 31 12.61 -15.45 5.53
N TYR A 32 13.43 -15.03 6.50
CA TYR A 32 13.33 -13.71 7.12
C TYR A 32 13.62 -12.60 6.10
N TRP A 33 14.68 -12.75 5.32
CA TRP A 33 15.05 -11.77 4.29
C TRP A 33 13.97 -11.64 3.20
N PHE A 34 13.38 -12.76 2.77
CA PHE A 34 12.24 -12.72 1.85
C PHE A 34 11.00 -12.05 2.45
N ALA A 35 10.76 -12.22 3.76
CA ALA A 35 9.67 -11.53 4.44
C ALA A 35 9.90 -10.00 4.52
N VAL A 36 11.15 -9.56 4.72
CA VAL A 36 11.54 -8.14 4.65
C VAL A 36 11.24 -7.59 3.25
N ILE A 37 11.76 -8.23 2.21
CA ILE A 37 11.59 -7.81 0.81
C ILE A 37 10.11 -7.78 0.42
N GLY A 38 9.36 -8.82 0.76
CA GLY A 38 7.93 -8.91 0.50
C GLY A 38 7.11 -7.83 1.22
N SER A 39 7.51 -7.47 2.44
CA SER A 39 6.86 -6.39 3.18
C SER A 39 7.12 -5.04 2.54
N VAL A 40 8.36 -4.73 2.15
CA VAL A 40 8.73 -3.48 1.47
C VAL A 40 8.05 -3.37 0.10
N SER A 41 8.07 -4.44 -0.70
CA SER A 41 7.44 -4.45 -2.03
C SER A 41 5.92 -4.24 -1.94
N SER A 42 5.27 -4.77 -0.90
CA SER A 42 3.84 -4.53 -0.65
C SER A 42 3.53 -3.05 -0.41
N PHE A 43 4.39 -2.31 0.31
CA PHE A 43 4.21 -0.87 0.50
C PHE A 43 4.42 -0.08 -0.78
N ILE A 44 5.45 -0.42 -1.56
CA ILE A 44 5.72 0.22 -2.86
C ILE A 44 4.54 -0.01 -3.80
N GLY A 45 4.06 -1.26 -3.91
CA GLY A 45 2.89 -1.61 -4.70
C GLY A 45 1.63 -0.88 -4.25
N GLY A 46 1.42 -0.77 -2.93
CA GLY A 46 0.32 -0.01 -2.34
C GLY A 46 0.35 1.48 -2.71
N ILE A 47 1.52 2.12 -2.67
CA ILE A 47 1.69 3.52 -3.07
C ILE A 47 1.39 3.71 -4.55
N CYS A 48 1.93 2.85 -5.42
CA CYS A 48 1.64 2.89 -6.85
C CYS A 48 0.14 2.79 -7.13
N PHE A 49 -0.55 1.85 -6.47
CA PHE A 49 -1.98 1.65 -6.62
C PHE A 49 -2.79 2.86 -6.14
N LEU A 50 -2.39 3.48 -5.02
CA LEU A 50 -3.02 4.72 -4.54
C LEU A 50 -2.86 5.87 -5.53
N VAL A 51 -1.66 6.04 -6.11
CA VAL A 51 -1.42 7.08 -7.13
C VAL A 51 -2.29 6.85 -8.35
N GLU A 52 -2.41 5.60 -8.82
CA GLU A 52 -3.24 5.25 -9.96
C GLU A 52 -4.74 5.45 -9.66
N ALA A 53 -5.22 5.00 -8.51
CA ALA A 53 -6.59 5.23 -8.07
C ALA A 53 -6.92 6.72 -7.98
N ARG A 54 -5.99 7.56 -7.50
CA ARG A 54 -6.15 9.03 -7.49
C ARG A 54 -6.28 9.58 -8.90
N LYS A 55 -5.38 9.22 -9.82
CA LYS A 55 -5.44 9.66 -11.22
C LYS A 55 -6.77 9.25 -11.87
N HIS A 56 -7.19 8.01 -11.66
CA HIS A 56 -8.44 7.48 -12.19
C HIS A 56 -9.65 8.22 -11.61
N SER A 57 -9.69 8.47 -10.30
CA SER A 57 -10.78 9.21 -9.66
C SER A 57 -10.94 10.64 -10.21
N ILE A 58 -9.83 11.33 -10.48
CA ILE A 58 -9.84 12.69 -11.05
C ILE A 58 -10.40 12.64 -12.48
N LYS A 59 -9.96 11.66 -13.28
CA LYS A 59 -10.47 11.47 -14.65
C LYS A 59 -11.98 11.22 -14.66
N HIS A 60 -12.48 10.35 -13.76
CA HIS A 60 -13.91 10.06 -13.61
C HIS A 60 -14.72 11.28 -13.20
N LYS A 61 -14.20 12.10 -12.26
CA LYS A 61 -14.86 13.35 -11.86
C LYS A 61 -14.98 14.33 -13.03
N LYS A 62 -13.90 14.52 -13.79
CA LYS A 62 -13.90 15.39 -14.98
C LYS A 62 -14.89 14.91 -16.04
N PHE A 63 -14.93 13.61 -16.30
CA PHE A 63 -15.86 13.03 -17.26
C PHE A 63 -17.32 13.24 -16.83
N ARG A 64 -17.64 12.97 -15.56
CA ARG A 64 -18.98 13.22 -14.99
C ARG A 64 -19.39 14.68 -15.07
N GLN A 65 -18.47 15.60 -14.79
CA GLN A 65 -18.74 17.03 -14.88
C GLN A 65 -19.00 17.46 -16.32
N ALA A 66 -18.18 17.02 -17.28
CA ALA A 66 -18.40 17.29 -18.70
C ALA A 66 -19.77 16.79 -19.16
N SER A 67 -20.14 15.54 -18.86
CA SER A 67 -21.47 15.00 -19.19
C SER A 67 -22.62 15.78 -18.54
N SER A 68 -22.42 16.30 -17.32
CA SER A 68 -23.41 17.14 -16.65
C SER A 68 -23.57 18.49 -17.35
N ASP A 69 -22.47 19.16 -17.69
CA ASP A 69 -22.50 20.47 -18.36
C ASP A 69 -23.21 20.37 -19.73
N TYR A 70 -22.92 19.34 -20.53
CA TYR A 70 -23.61 19.10 -21.79
C TYR A 70 -25.13 18.91 -21.64
N ASN A 71 -25.59 18.18 -20.60
CA ASN A 71 -27.03 18.01 -20.33
C ASN A 71 -27.70 19.34 -19.97
N MET A 72 -26.99 20.24 -19.27
CA MET A 72 -27.53 21.55 -18.92
C MET A 72 -27.65 22.49 -20.13
N ASP A 73 -26.66 22.46 -21.02
CA ASP A 73 -26.68 23.23 -22.27
C ASP A 73 -27.79 22.75 -23.21
N GLU A 74 -28.01 21.44 -23.29
CA GLU A 74 -29.12 20.85 -24.02
C GLU A 74 -30.47 21.38 -23.50
N ARG A 75 -30.72 21.33 -22.18
CA ARG A 75 -31.97 21.86 -21.61
C ARG A 75 -32.18 23.36 -21.84
N ARG A 76 -31.12 24.17 -21.80
CA ARG A 76 -31.21 25.62 -22.04
C ARG A 76 -31.58 25.97 -23.47
N THR A 77 -31.21 25.12 -24.43
CA THR A 77 -31.44 25.36 -25.86
C THR A 77 -32.90 25.12 -26.27
N TYR A 78 -33.64 24.33 -25.50
CA TYR A 78 -35.05 24.00 -25.77
C TYR A 78 -36.07 24.76 -24.88
N SER A 79 -35.62 25.71 -24.06
CA SER A 79 -36.46 26.60 -23.25
C SER A 79 -36.56 27.98 -23.87
#